data_AF-A0A0G0C8I2-F1
#
_entry.id   AF-A0A0G0C8I2-F1
#
_cell.length_a   1.000
_cell.length_b   1.000
_cell.length_c   1.000
_cell.angle_alpha   90.00
_cell.angle_beta   90.00
_cell.angle_gamma   90.00
#
_symmetry.space_group_name_H-M   'P 1'
#
loop_
_entity.id
_entity.type
_entity.pdbx_description
1 polymer ?
#
loop_
_entity_poly.entity_id
_entity_poly.type
_entity_poly.pdbx_seq_one_letter_code
_entity_poly.pdbx_strand_id
1 'polypeptide(L)'
;MNNYTIDLKRSPYDHIEVGAPPIKTKYGWLIIYSHIQNYFPSPNGSERIFGIEAVLLDLKDPRKIIGRTNGPLLVPEESYELSGYVPNVIFPTGALVEKNTLTIYYGAADTTVCSARVNLTDLIFSMHYEYRDRFHFKRSLKNPIIVPKTENNWEARATFNPGAILLNEKIHLVYRAMSLDNISTFGYAMTKNGTDIIKRLFLPIYIPREDFENKKIDNKNSGCEDPRLTKIGKNIYLCYTAYDGIGPPRVAISSITEKDFISHHWKWEKPFLITPQGLDDKDACLFPKKFPLGYFILHRVGNEICGDYLNSLDFKNETVKKCLRIIGPRINMWDSYKVGVSAPPIRTKYGWLLLYHGVSKSHNIYRIGCVLLDLKDPAIVLARSTEPIFEPEEQYEKNGIVNNVVFPCGMVLKSKLLYIYYGGGDRVVGVATMELDVILKALVHSLKY
;
A
#
# COMPACT_ATOMS: atom_id res chain seq x y z
N MET A 1 37.21 -9.85 8.71
CA MET A 1 36.34 -10.44 7.66
C MET A 1 37.25 -10.99 6.57
N ASN A 2 36.96 -12.16 6.03
CA ASN A 2 37.76 -12.78 4.98
C ASN A 2 37.55 -12.01 3.66
N ASN A 3 38.61 -11.58 2.97
CA ASN A 3 38.53 -10.79 1.72
C ASN A 3 37.92 -11.55 0.53
N TYR A 4 37.48 -12.79 0.74
CA TYR A 4 36.96 -13.71 -0.27
C TYR A 4 35.49 -14.09 -0.05
N THR A 5 34.80 -13.48 0.93
CA THR A 5 33.39 -13.80 1.23
C THR A 5 32.46 -12.70 0.71
N ILE A 6 31.46 -13.09 -0.07
CA ILE A 6 30.29 -12.24 -0.38
C ILE A 6 29.22 -12.58 0.65
N ASP A 7 29.08 -11.76 1.70
CA ASP A 7 28.04 -11.98 2.70
C ASP A 7 26.71 -11.38 2.21
N LEU A 8 25.76 -12.26 1.89
CA LEU A 8 24.42 -11.88 1.45
C LEU A 8 23.40 -11.86 2.59
N LYS A 9 23.79 -12.25 3.82
CA LYS A 9 22.89 -12.21 4.97
C LYS A 9 22.51 -10.78 5.29
N ARG A 10 21.28 -10.59 5.79
CA ARG A 10 20.77 -9.28 6.22
C ARG A 10 20.76 -9.13 7.73
N SER A 11 20.72 -10.26 8.41
CA SER A 11 20.77 -10.42 9.86
C SER A 11 21.76 -11.54 10.21
N PRO A 12 22.40 -11.48 11.39
CA PRO A 12 23.22 -12.60 11.89
C PRO A 12 22.43 -13.91 12.06
N TYR A 13 21.09 -13.85 12.08
CA TYR A 13 20.20 -15.01 12.22
C TYR A 13 19.82 -15.67 10.89
N ASP A 14 20.20 -15.07 9.76
CA ASP A 14 19.83 -15.57 8.44
C ASP A 14 20.82 -16.64 7.94
N HIS A 15 20.35 -17.49 7.04
CA HIS A 15 21.16 -18.44 6.28
C HIS A 15 21.04 -18.19 4.76
N ILE A 16 22.08 -18.56 4.03
CA ILE A 16 22.16 -18.38 2.57
C ILE A 16 22.59 -19.71 1.97
N GLU A 17 21.87 -20.15 0.94
CA GLU A 17 22.25 -21.31 0.14
C GLU A 17 22.34 -20.88 -1.33
N VAL A 18 23.45 -21.23 -1.98
CA VAL A 18 23.59 -21.00 -3.42
C VAL A 18 22.61 -21.92 -4.13
N GLY A 19 21.69 -21.35 -4.89
CA GLY A 19 20.66 -22.11 -5.58
C GLY A 19 21.06 -22.48 -7.01
N ALA A 20 20.85 -21.55 -7.94
CA ALA A 20 21.14 -21.78 -9.35
C ALA A 20 22.59 -21.39 -9.72
N PRO A 21 23.19 -22.05 -10.74
CA PRO A 21 24.45 -21.59 -11.32
C PRO A 21 24.37 -20.12 -11.77
N PRO A 22 25.44 -19.31 -11.58
CA PRO A 22 25.46 -17.91 -12.03
C PRO A 22 25.21 -17.77 -13.53
N ILE A 23 24.33 -16.84 -13.89
CA ILE A 23 23.97 -16.54 -15.28
C ILE A 23 24.70 -15.27 -15.72
N LYS A 24 25.51 -15.37 -16.77
CA LYS A 24 26.11 -14.18 -17.39
C LYS A 24 25.03 -13.40 -18.13
N THR A 25 24.85 -12.14 -17.77
CA THR A 25 24.00 -11.20 -18.51
C THR A 25 24.85 -10.05 -19.06
N LYS A 26 24.28 -9.21 -19.93
CA LYS A 26 24.94 -7.97 -20.34
C LYS A 26 25.11 -6.95 -19.21
N TYR A 27 24.43 -7.15 -18.08
CA TYR A 27 24.43 -6.24 -16.93
C TYR A 27 25.29 -6.72 -15.76
N GLY A 28 25.69 -8.00 -15.72
CA GLY A 28 26.32 -8.61 -14.55
C GLY A 28 26.17 -10.13 -14.50
N TRP A 29 26.83 -10.75 -13.53
CA TRP A 29 26.55 -12.14 -13.14
C TRP A 29 25.32 -12.16 -12.24
N LEU A 30 24.22 -12.69 -12.76
CA LEU A 30 22.98 -12.88 -12.02
C LEU A 30 23.05 -14.19 -11.23
N ILE A 31 22.82 -14.14 -9.92
CA ILE A 31 22.73 -15.30 -9.06
C ILE A 31 21.35 -15.34 -8.43
N ILE A 32 20.68 -16.48 -8.55
CA ILE A 32 19.42 -16.79 -7.85
C ILE A 32 19.75 -17.71 -6.68
N TYR A 33 19.45 -17.28 -5.47
CA TYR A 33 19.88 -17.94 -4.24
C TYR A 33 18.72 -18.09 -3.25
N SER A 34 18.86 -19.02 -2.32
CA SER A 34 17.96 -19.16 -1.18
C SER A 34 18.43 -18.22 -0.07
N HIS A 35 17.53 -17.34 0.37
CA HIS A 35 17.71 -16.53 1.57
C HIS A 35 16.72 -17.01 2.62
N ILE A 36 17.24 -17.55 3.71
CA ILE A 36 16.43 -18.13 4.78
C ILE A 36 16.50 -17.21 5.99
N GLN A 37 15.45 -16.41 6.20
CA GLN A 37 15.40 -15.48 7.32
C GLN A 37 15.15 -16.23 8.62
N ASN A 38 15.79 -15.78 9.71
CA ASN A 38 15.63 -16.37 11.05
C ASN A 38 15.93 -17.88 11.10
N TYR A 39 16.85 -18.37 10.27
CA TYR A 39 17.26 -19.78 10.26
C TYR A 39 17.84 -20.19 11.62
N PHE A 40 18.73 -19.35 12.16
CA PHE A 40 19.28 -19.49 13.50
C PHE A 40 18.36 -18.85 14.55
N PRO A 41 18.38 -19.32 15.81
CA PRO A 41 17.56 -18.75 16.87
C PRO A 41 17.77 -17.23 17.00
N SER A 42 16.68 -16.47 16.89
CA SER A 42 16.67 -15.02 17.09
C SER A 42 16.08 -14.66 18.47
N PRO A 43 16.47 -13.51 19.07
CA PRO A 43 15.97 -13.07 20.38
C PRO A 43 14.44 -12.96 20.46
N ASN A 44 13.80 -12.73 19.32
CA ASN A 44 12.36 -12.51 19.23
C ASN A 44 11.58 -13.78 18.87
N GLY A 45 12.25 -14.95 18.77
CA GLY A 45 11.60 -16.21 18.41
C GLY A 45 10.90 -16.18 17.04
N SER A 46 11.41 -15.39 16.10
CA SER A 46 10.77 -15.18 14.80
C SER A 46 10.76 -16.45 13.95
N GLU A 47 9.68 -16.66 13.20
CA GLU A 47 9.51 -17.81 12.31
C GLU A 47 10.55 -17.81 11.18
N ARG A 48 10.95 -19.01 10.75
CA ARG A 48 11.81 -19.22 9.59
C ARG A 48 11.08 -18.89 8.31
N ILE A 49 11.76 -18.18 7.42
CA ILE A 49 11.21 -17.78 6.12
C ILE A 49 12.15 -18.25 5.04
N PHE A 50 11.72 -19.23 4.24
CA PHE A 50 12.43 -19.65 3.05
C PHE A 50 12.00 -18.75 1.88
N GLY A 51 12.96 -18.11 1.24
CA GLY A 51 12.70 -17.21 0.12
C GLY A 51 13.74 -17.36 -0.98
N ILE A 52 13.30 -17.13 -2.22
CA ILE A 52 14.19 -17.08 -3.39
C ILE A 52 14.50 -15.62 -3.68
N GLU A 53 15.77 -15.25 -3.67
CA GLU A 53 16.27 -13.90 -3.92
C GLU A 53 17.23 -13.84 -5.11
N ALA A 54 17.55 -12.62 -5.56
CA ALA A 54 18.51 -12.41 -6.65
C ALA A 54 19.56 -11.36 -6.29
N VAL A 55 20.80 -11.62 -6.69
CA VAL A 55 21.92 -10.69 -6.61
C VAL A 55 22.59 -10.57 -7.97
N LEU A 56 23.04 -9.36 -8.30
CA LEU A 56 23.81 -9.04 -9.49
C LEU A 56 25.23 -8.66 -9.08
N LEU A 57 26.21 -9.38 -9.62
CA LEU A 57 27.63 -9.15 -9.38
C LEU A 57 28.30 -8.55 -10.63
N ASP A 58 29.35 -7.76 -10.42
CA ASP A 58 30.11 -7.14 -11.50
C ASP A 58 30.78 -8.20 -12.41
N LEU A 59 30.77 -7.97 -13.73
CA LEU A 59 31.33 -8.92 -14.71
C LEU A 59 32.85 -9.09 -14.60
N LYS A 60 33.57 -8.04 -14.15
CA LYS A 60 35.03 -8.02 -14.02
C LYS A 60 35.48 -8.45 -12.62
N ASP A 61 34.76 -8.00 -11.59
CA ASP A 61 35.03 -8.39 -10.21
C ASP A 61 33.77 -8.95 -9.51
N PRO A 62 33.54 -10.27 -9.54
CA PRO A 62 32.33 -10.86 -8.99
C PRO A 62 32.22 -10.70 -7.46
N ARG A 63 33.24 -10.18 -6.76
CA ARG A 63 33.12 -9.82 -5.33
C ARG A 63 32.29 -8.55 -5.12
N LYS A 64 32.13 -7.73 -6.17
CA LYS A 64 31.38 -6.48 -6.11
C LYS A 64 29.91 -6.74 -6.44
N ILE A 65 29.05 -6.55 -5.46
CA ILE A 65 27.60 -6.49 -5.65
C ILE A 65 27.25 -5.16 -6.33
N ILE A 66 26.53 -5.23 -7.45
CA ILE A 66 26.04 -4.06 -8.20
C ILE A 66 24.51 -3.95 -8.22
N GLY A 67 23.82 -4.97 -7.69
CA GLY A 67 22.41 -4.94 -7.42
C GLY A 67 21.97 -6.14 -6.59
N ARG A 68 20.89 -6.00 -5.82
CA ARG A 68 20.27 -7.11 -5.09
C ARG A 68 18.80 -6.82 -4.81
N THR A 69 17.96 -7.85 -4.71
CA THR A 69 16.56 -7.67 -4.33
C THR A 69 16.45 -7.14 -2.90
N ASN A 70 15.39 -6.37 -2.60
CA ASN A 70 15.11 -5.85 -1.25
C ASN A 70 14.30 -6.82 -0.41
N GLY A 71 13.84 -7.93 -0.98
CA GLY A 71 13.21 -9.05 -0.30
C GLY A 71 13.17 -10.29 -1.20
N PRO A 72 12.43 -11.33 -0.78
CA PRO A 72 12.21 -12.52 -1.59
C PRO A 72 11.37 -12.20 -2.82
N LEU A 73 11.80 -12.72 -3.98
CA LEU A 73 11.01 -12.74 -5.21
C LEU A 73 9.87 -13.76 -5.12
N LEU A 74 10.15 -14.87 -4.44
CA LEU A 74 9.21 -15.95 -4.17
C LEU A 74 9.35 -16.37 -2.71
N VAL A 75 8.21 -16.70 -2.13
CA VAL A 75 8.05 -17.39 -0.84
C VAL A 75 7.01 -18.49 -1.03
N PRO A 76 6.91 -19.47 -0.12
CA PRO A 76 5.85 -20.47 -0.17
C PRO A 76 4.47 -19.80 -0.07
N GLU A 77 3.65 -19.97 -1.11
CA GLU A 77 2.28 -19.46 -1.20
C GLU A 77 1.29 -20.55 -1.64
N GLU A 78 1.72 -21.45 -2.55
CA GLU A 78 0.85 -22.46 -3.13
C GLU A 78 0.70 -23.69 -2.24
N SER A 79 -0.40 -24.42 -2.38
CA SER A 79 -0.71 -25.57 -1.52
C SER A 79 0.39 -26.64 -1.51
N TYR A 80 1.08 -26.83 -2.65
CA TYR A 80 2.22 -27.74 -2.81
C TYR A 80 3.54 -27.21 -2.23
N GLU A 81 3.62 -25.92 -1.89
CA GLU A 81 4.77 -25.28 -1.22
C GLU A 81 4.55 -25.25 0.31
N LEU A 82 3.29 -25.19 0.73
CA LEU A 82 2.86 -25.16 2.12
C LEU A 82 2.71 -26.57 2.73
N SER A 83 2.63 -27.62 1.92
CA SER A 83 2.43 -29.00 2.36
C SER A 83 3.38 -29.97 1.65
N GLY A 84 4.07 -30.79 2.43
CA GLY A 84 5.02 -31.80 1.95
C GLY A 84 5.81 -32.41 3.10
N TYR A 85 6.94 -33.05 2.81
CA TYR A 85 7.83 -33.60 3.84
C TYR A 85 8.43 -32.51 4.71
N VAL A 86 8.75 -31.36 4.12
CA VAL A 86 9.16 -30.15 4.85
C VAL A 86 8.27 -28.99 4.42
N PRO A 87 7.17 -28.70 5.14
CA PRO A 87 6.22 -27.67 4.73
C PRO A 87 6.82 -26.26 4.84
N ASN A 88 6.32 -25.33 4.02
CA ASN A 88 6.74 -23.92 4.00
C ASN A 88 8.21 -23.73 3.56
N VAL A 89 8.67 -24.55 2.61
CA VAL A 89 10.03 -24.49 2.06
C VAL A 89 9.99 -24.41 0.55
N ILE A 90 10.73 -23.45 0.00
CA ILE A 90 11.12 -23.41 -1.41
C ILE A 90 12.62 -23.12 -1.51
N PHE A 91 13.27 -23.65 -2.53
CA PHE A 91 14.69 -23.37 -2.80
C PHE A 91 15.00 -23.47 -4.30
N PRO A 92 15.78 -22.54 -4.86
CA PRO A 92 16.10 -22.55 -6.29
C PRO A 92 17.17 -23.61 -6.56
N THR A 93 17.02 -24.35 -7.66
CA THR A 93 18.00 -25.37 -8.10
C THR A 93 18.51 -25.12 -9.51
N GLY A 94 17.78 -24.35 -10.31
CA GLY A 94 18.18 -24.00 -11.67
C GLY A 94 17.58 -22.68 -12.11
N ALA A 95 18.25 -22.00 -13.03
CA ALA A 95 17.73 -20.79 -13.65
C ALA A 95 18.23 -20.68 -15.09
N LEU A 96 17.33 -20.32 -16.00
CA LEU A 96 17.60 -20.20 -17.44
C LEU A 96 17.08 -18.87 -17.95
N VAL A 97 17.86 -18.21 -18.80
CA VAL A 97 17.44 -17.02 -19.52
C VAL A 97 17.22 -17.39 -20.98
N GLU A 98 15.99 -17.18 -21.45
CA GLU A 98 15.66 -17.22 -22.87
C GLU A 98 15.12 -15.86 -23.29
N LYS A 99 15.80 -15.22 -24.26
CA LYS A 99 15.52 -13.84 -24.68
C LYS A 99 15.53 -12.87 -23.48
N ASN A 100 14.36 -12.42 -23.03
CA ASN A 100 14.21 -11.50 -21.89
C ASN A 100 13.36 -12.12 -20.76
N THR A 101 13.25 -13.45 -20.73
CA THR A 101 12.52 -14.19 -19.69
C THR A 101 13.51 -15.03 -18.90
N LEU A 102 13.55 -14.79 -17.59
CA LEU A 102 14.23 -15.65 -16.63
C LEU A 102 13.21 -16.69 -16.13
N THR A 103 13.51 -17.97 -16.31
CA THR A 103 12.79 -19.09 -15.69
C THR A 103 13.61 -19.61 -14.53
N ILE A 104 13.04 -19.65 -13.33
CA ILE A 104 13.63 -20.18 -12.10
C ILE A 104 12.97 -21.53 -11.83
N TYR A 105 13.76 -22.60 -11.76
CA TYR A 105 13.34 -23.92 -11.31
C TYR A 105 13.66 -24.08 -9.83
N TYR A 106 12.70 -24.54 -9.05
CA TYR A 106 12.82 -24.63 -7.60
C TYR A 106 12.15 -25.89 -7.06
N GLY A 107 12.67 -26.39 -5.95
CA GLY A 107 12.01 -27.42 -5.15
C GLY A 107 10.99 -26.79 -4.21
N ALA A 108 9.87 -27.47 -4.00
CA ALA A 108 8.79 -27.06 -3.10
C ALA A 108 8.46 -28.20 -2.12
N ALA A 109 8.48 -27.87 -0.84
CA ALA A 109 8.17 -28.72 0.30
C ALA A 109 8.82 -30.11 0.33
N ASP A 110 10.00 -30.26 -0.29
CA ASP A 110 10.73 -31.52 -0.50
C ASP A 110 9.92 -32.62 -1.22
N THR A 111 8.90 -32.24 -1.97
CA THR A 111 8.01 -33.19 -2.68
C THR A 111 7.80 -32.85 -4.15
N THR A 112 7.95 -31.58 -4.52
CA THR A 112 7.54 -31.07 -5.84
C THR A 112 8.65 -30.27 -6.50
N VAL A 113 8.76 -30.36 -7.83
CA VAL A 113 9.60 -29.46 -8.63
C VAL A 113 8.71 -28.50 -9.40
N CYS A 114 9.04 -27.22 -9.32
CA CYS A 114 8.23 -26.13 -9.83
C CYS A 114 9.06 -25.20 -10.72
N SER A 115 8.37 -24.32 -11.46
CA SER A 115 9.03 -23.25 -12.21
C SER A 115 8.29 -21.93 -12.11
N ALA A 116 9.01 -20.84 -11.89
CA ALA A 116 8.52 -19.47 -11.91
C ALA A 116 9.19 -18.67 -13.03
N ARG A 117 8.51 -17.66 -13.58
CA ARG A 117 9.04 -16.81 -14.66
C ARG A 117 8.95 -15.34 -14.32
N VAL A 118 10.00 -14.60 -14.67
CA VAL A 118 10.06 -13.15 -14.52
C VAL A 118 10.73 -12.52 -15.74
N ASN A 119 10.38 -11.28 -16.06
CA ASN A 119 11.09 -10.51 -17.07
C ASN A 119 12.49 -10.15 -16.54
N LEU A 120 13.54 -10.52 -17.29
CA LEU A 120 14.92 -10.37 -16.84
C LEU A 120 15.30 -8.90 -16.67
N THR A 121 14.93 -8.05 -17.62
CA THR A 121 15.27 -6.62 -17.58
C THR A 121 14.60 -5.93 -16.39
N ASP A 122 13.36 -6.31 -16.06
CA ASP A 122 12.64 -5.71 -14.93
C ASP A 122 13.24 -6.12 -13.60
N LEU A 123 13.58 -7.40 -13.45
CA LEU A 123 14.30 -7.88 -12.27
C LEU A 123 15.63 -7.14 -12.10
N ILE A 124 16.40 -6.98 -13.18
CA ILE A 124 17.69 -6.28 -13.12
C ILE A 124 17.50 -4.80 -12.75
N PHE A 125 16.54 -4.12 -13.36
CA PHE A 125 16.31 -2.70 -13.11
C PHE A 125 15.73 -2.42 -11.73
N SER A 126 14.99 -3.36 -11.13
CA SER A 126 14.52 -3.24 -9.75
C SER A 126 15.63 -3.43 -8.72
N MET A 127 16.66 -4.24 -9.02
CA MET A 127 17.74 -4.54 -8.08
C MET A 127 19.01 -3.70 -8.25
N HIS A 128 19.29 -3.19 -9.46
CA HIS A 128 20.52 -2.48 -9.79
C HIS A 128 20.57 -1.10 -9.12
N TYR A 129 21.68 -0.77 -8.46
CA TYR A 129 21.78 0.44 -7.63
C TYR A 129 21.54 1.75 -8.39
N GLU A 130 21.95 1.82 -9.66
CA GLU A 130 21.70 3.03 -10.48
C GLU A 130 20.24 3.20 -10.92
N TYR A 131 19.46 2.12 -10.99
CA TYR A 131 18.12 2.14 -11.58
C TYR A 131 16.99 2.00 -10.56
N ARG A 132 17.25 1.39 -9.39
CA ARG A 132 16.22 1.04 -8.40
C ARG A 132 15.46 2.24 -7.84
N ASP A 133 16.12 3.40 -7.72
CA ASP A 133 15.51 4.62 -7.17
C ASP A 133 14.43 5.20 -8.11
N ARG A 134 14.37 4.74 -9.37
CA ARG A 134 13.31 5.13 -10.31
C ARG A 134 11.96 4.55 -9.94
N PHE A 135 11.92 3.38 -9.29
CA PHE A 135 10.68 2.65 -8.99
C PHE A 135 10.09 2.98 -7.61
N HIS A 136 10.52 4.09 -7.01
CA HIS A 136 10.06 4.53 -5.71
C HIS A 136 9.48 5.94 -5.78
N PHE A 137 8.49 6.20 -4.93
CA PHE A 137 7.97 7.55 -4.73
C PHE A 137 9.04 8.46 -4.15
N LYS A 138 9.22 9.63 -4.77
CA LYS A 138 10.15 10.68 -4.31
C LYS A 138 9.42 11.66 -3.40
N ARG A 139 9.91 11.76 -2.16
CA ARG A 139 9.40 12.72 -1.17
C ARG A 139 9.64 14.15 -1.62
N SER A 140 8.71 15.04 -1.27
CA SER A 140 8.93 16.48 -1.40
C SER A 140 9.95 16.95 -0.36
N LEU A 141 10.87 17.84 -0.77
CA LEU A 141 11.79 18.52 0.14
C LEU A 141 11.08 19.44 1.16
N LYS A 142 9.79 19.73 0.94
CA LYS A 142 8.95 20.53 1.85
C LYS A 142 8.21 19.68 2.88
N ASN A 143 8.44 18.36 2.91
CA ASN A 143 7.80 17.51 3.90
C ASN A 143 8.33 17.81 5.31
N PRO A 144 7.47 17.72 6.35
CA PRO A 144 6.02 17.53 6.26
C PRO A 144 5.28 18.80 5.82
N ILE A 145 4.28 18.66 4.94
CA ILE A 145 3.51 19.79 4.38
C ILE A 145 2.33 20.23 5.27
N ILE A 146 1.87 19.37 6.18
CA ILE A 146 0.91 19.73 7.25
C ILE A 146 1.39 19.11 8.55
N VAL A 147 1.52 19.95 9.58
CA VAL A 147 1.83 19.55 10.95
C VAL A 147 0.71 19.95 11.91
N PRO A 148 0.58 19.26 13.05
CA PRO A 148 -0.34 19.62 14.13
C PRO A 148 -0.13 21.05 14.60
N LYS A 149 -1.23 21.69 14.99
CA LYS A 149 -1.24 23.04 15.57
C LYS A 149 -1.77 22.96 16.98
N THR A 150 -0.91 23.20 17.96
CA THR A 150 -1.25 23.06 19.38
C THR A 150 -2.30 24.06 19.83
N GLU A 151 -2.42 25.20 19.14
CA GLU A 151 -3.45 26.20 19.38
C GLU A 151 -4.87 25.74 18.98
N ASN A 152 -4.98 24.69 18.16
CA ASN A 152 -6.24 24.15 17.68
C ASN A 152 -6.51 22.79 18.33
N ASN A 153 -7.29 22.77 19.41
CA ASN A 153 -7.55 21.56 20.21
C ASN A 153 -7.97 20.32 19.39
N TRP A 154 -8.69 20.51 18.28
CA TRP A 154 -9.20 19.43 17.42
C TRP A 154 -8.12 18.76 16.54
N GLU A 155 -6.97 19.42 16.34
CA GLU A 155 -5.84 18.92 15.54
C GLU A 155 -4.49 18.94 16.28
N ALA A 156 -4.51 19.26 17.57
CA ALA A 156 -3.31 19.48 18.37
C ALA A 156 -2.43 18.23 18.55
N ARG A 157 -3.01 17.02 18.45
CA ARG A 157 -2.25 15.77 18.64
C ARG A 157 -1.61 15.29 17.34
N ALA A 158 -2.36 15.29 16.24
CA ALA A 158 -1.91 14.77 14.95
C ALA A 158 -2.72 15.34 13.76
N THR A 159 -2.09 15.45 12.60
CA THR A 159 -2.71 15.78 11.30
C THR A 159 -2.13 14.88 10.22
N PHE A 160 -2.88 13.89 9.74
CA PHE A 160 -2.35 12.76 8.97
C PHE A 160 -3.43 12.16 8.04
N ASN A 161 -3.08 11.08 7.34
CA ASN A 161 -3.97 10.27 6.50
C ASN A 161 -4.92 11.07 5.59
N PRO A 162 -4.41 11.99 4.76
CA PRO A 162 -5.26 12.87 3.97
C PRO A 162 -5.88 12.19 2.75
N GLY A 163 -7.20 12.25 2.63
CA GLY A 163 -7.89 12.06 1.36
C GLY A 163 -7.55 13.23 0.42
N ALA A 164 -7.43 12.95 -0.88
CA ALA A 164 -7.09 13.97 -1.87
C ALA A 164 -7.98 13.86 -3.11
N ILE A 165 -8.33 15.01 -3.69
CA ILE A 165 -9.08 15.09 -4.94
C ILE A 165 -8.65 16.31 -5.77
N LEU A 166 -8.55 16.14 -7.09
CA LEU A 166 -8.22 17.21 -8.04
C LEU A 166 -9.52 17.80 -8.61
N LEU A 167 -9.79 19.07 -8.32
CA LEU A 167 -10.97 19.80 -8.80
C LEU A 167 -10.53 21.21 -9.20
N ASN A 168 -11.04 21.74 -10.32
CA ASN A 168 -10.70 23.07 -10.82
C ASN A 168 -9.17 23.36 -10.80
N GLU A 169 -8.38 22.39 -11.29
CA GLU A 169 -6.91 22.41 -11.34
C GLU A 169 -6.17 22.50 -9.99
N LYS A 170 -6.91 22.47 -8.89
CA LYS A 170 -6.40 22.52 -7.52
C LYS A 170 -6.55 21.17 -6.84
N ILE A 171 -5.59 20.84 -6.01
CA ILE A 171 -5.62 19.63 -5.20
C ILE A 171 -6.19 20.02 -3.84
N HIS A 172 -7.29 19.36 -3.50
CA HIS A 172 -8.00 19.52 -2.24
C HIS A 172 -7.65 18.35 -1.33
N LEU A 173 -7.23 18.66 -0.10
CA LEU A 173 -6.85 17.69 0.91
C LEU A 173 -7.87 17.74 2.04
N VAL A 174 -8.42 16.58 2.39
CA VAL A 174 -9.24 16.37 3.57
C VAL A 174 -8.43 15.49 4.50
N TYR A 175 -7.81 16.09 5.51
CA TYR A 175 -6.88 15.39 6.40
C TYR A 175 -7.54 14.97 7.70
N ARG A 176 -7.19 13.78 8.19
CA ARG A 176 -7.55 13.35 9.53
C ARG A 176 -6.78 14.21 10.53
N ALA A 177 -7.51 14.80 11.46
CA ALA A 177 -6.97 15.51 12.60
C ALA A 177 -7.37 14.77 13.87
N MET A 178 -6.50 14.77 14.87
CA MET A 178 -6.77 14.15 16.15
C MET A 178 -6.60 15.17 17.28
N SER A 179 -7.60 15.23 18.16
CA SER A 179 -7.57 16.08 19.34
C SER A 179 -6.67 15.48 20.44
N LEU A 180 -6.41 16.26 21.49
CA LEU A 180 -5.68 15.77 22.68
C LEU A 180 -6.42 14.61 23.36
N ASP A 181 -7.75 14.63 23.33
CA ASP A 181 -8.62 13.54 23.80
C ASP A 181 -8.92 12.53 22.67
N ASN A 182 -8.04 12.34 21.69
CA ASN A 182 -8.14 11.24 20.70
C ASN A 182 -9.44 11.21 19.85
N ILE A 183 -10.15 12.34 19.71
CA ILE A 183 -11.29 12.46 18.80
C ILE A 183 -10.75 12.78 17.41
N SER A 184 -11.07 11.92 16.44
CA SER A 184 -10.71 12.12 15.05
C SER A 184 -11.78 12.92 14.30
N THR A 185 -11.34 13.94 13.57
CA THR A 185 -12.16 14.84 12.74
C THR A 185 -11.47 15.07 11.39
N PHE A 186 -12.12 15.75 10.45
CA PHE A 186 -11.48 16.11 9.18
C PHE A 186 -11.26 17.60 9.04
N GLY A 187 -10.01 17.97 8.76
CA GLY A 187 -9.61 19.32 8.37
C GLY A 187 -9.51 19.47 6.85
N TYR A 188 -9.41 20.71 6.37
CA TYR A 188 -9.26 21.02 4.94
C TYR A 188 -7.98 21.80 4.67
N ALA A 189 -7.27 21.37 3.63
CA ALA A 189 -6.18 22.12 3.02
C ALA A 189 -6.26 22.07 1.49
N MET A 190 -5.56 22.98 0.82
CA MET A 190 -5.55 23.08 -0.63
C MET A 190 -4.18 23.50 -1.14
N THR A 191 -3.78 22.92 -2.27
CA THR A 191 -2.53 23.24 -2.98
C THR A 191 -2.77 23.35 -4.48
N LYS A 192 -2.01 24.21 -5.17
CA LYS A 192 -2.03 24.31 -6.64
C LYS A 192 -0.90 23.48 -7.27
N ASN A 193 0.29 23.49 -6.70
CA ASN A 193 1.46 22.80 -7.24
C ASN A 193 1.68 21.39 -6.65
N GLY A 194 0.87 21.01 -5.66
CA GLY A 194 0.91 19.70 -5.02
C GLY A 194 1.66 19.71 -3.69
N THR A 195 2.47 20.72 -3.40
CA THR A 195 3.31 20.78 -2.20
C THR A 195 3.00 21.96 -1.30
N ASP A 196 2.79 23.15 -1.87
CA ASP A 196 2.57 24.38 -1.10
C ASP A 196 1.10 24.51 -0.71
N ILE A 197 0.83 24.51 0.59
CA ILE A 197 -0.51 24.71 1.12
C ILE A 197 -0.87 26.19 1.02
N ILE A 198 -1.76 26.52 0.08
CA ILE A 198 -2.22 27.89 -0.19
C ILE A 198 -3.50 28.25 0.57
N LYS A 199 -4.17 27.25 1.16
CA LYS A 199 -5.31 27.44 2.05
C LYS A 199 -5.37 26.28 3.03
N ARG A 200 -5.51 26.57 4.32
CA ARG A 200 -5.85 25.61 5.38
C ARG A 200 -6.91 26.27 6.26
N LEU A 201 -8.03 25.59 6.47
CA LEU A 201 -9.11 26.16 7.29
C LEU A 201 -8.81 26.01 8.78
N PHE A 202 -9.31 26.96 9.57
CA PHE A 202 -9.11 26.99 11.02
C PHE A 202 -10.01 26.00 11.77
N LEU A 203 -11.24 25.80 11.28
CA LEU A 203 -12.21 24.87 11.83
C LEU A 203 -12.22 23.55 11.04
N PRO A 204 -12.57 22.42 11.68
CA PRO A 204 -12.79 21.16 10.96
C PRO A 204 -13.96 21.31 9.98
N ILE A 205 -13.87 20.58 8.87
CA ILE A 205 -14.93 20.53 7.85
C ILE A 205 -15.89 19.36 8.05
N TYR A 206 -15.53 18.43 8.92
CA TYR A 206 -16.33 17.26 9.28
C TYR A 206 -15.99 16.86 10.72
N ILE A 207 -17.00 16.69 11.55
CA ILE A 207 -16.91 16.26 12.95
C ILE A 207 -17.83 15.04 13.16
N PRO A 208 -17.72 14.31 14.28
CA PRO A 208 -18.74 13.33 14.67
C PRO A 208 -20.14 13.97 14.68
N ARG A 209 -21.10 13.33 14.01
CA ARG A 209 -22.49 13.76 13.83
C ARG A 209 -23.50 12.67 14.17
N GLU A 210 -23.08 11.40 14.21
CA GLU A 210 -23.94 10.26 14.55
C GLU A 210 -23.35 9.42 15.69
N ASP A 211 -24.20 8.60 16.31
CA ASP A 211 -23.85 7.85 17.52
C ASP A 211 -22.64 6.92 17.36
N PHE A 212 -22.48 6.34 16.16
CA PHE A 212 -21.38 5.45 15.80
C PHE A 212 -20.02 6.15 15.59
N GLU A 213 -19.99 7.48 15.68
CA GLU A 213 -18.77 8.30 15.66
C GLU A 213 -18.49 8.90 17.05
N ASN A 214 -19.51 8.98 17.90
CA ASN A 214 -19.43 9.67 19.18
C ASN A 214 -18.61 8.87 20.19
N LYS A 215 -17.70 9.57 20.87
CA LYS A 215 -16.90 8.99 21.95
C LYS A 215 -17.80 8.44 23.05
N LYS A 216 -17.60 7.17 23.39
CA LYS A 216 -18.27 6.52 24.53
C LYS A 216 -17.38 6.33 25.74
N ILE A 217 -16.06 6.38 25.56
CA ILE A 217 -15.06 6.20 26.63
C ILE A 217 -14.02 7.31 26.52
N ASP A 218 -13.81 8.02 27.63
CA ASP A 218 -12.81 9.08 27.77
C ASP A 218 -11.41 8.58 27.40
N ASN A 219 -10.63 9.43 26.73
CA ASN A 219 -9.26 9.15 26.29
C ASN A 219 -9.09 7.96 25.33
N LYS A 220 -10.13 7.22 24.95
CA LYS A 220 -10.05 6.25 23.84
C LYS A 220 -10.23 6.94 22.49
N ASN A 221 -9.67 6.35 21.44
CA ASN A 221 -9.89 6.82 20.07
C ASN A 221 -11.38 6.79 19.72
N SER A 222 -11.84 7.78 18.97
CA SER A 222 -13.20 7.82 18.42
C SER A 222 -13.28 8.77 17.22
N GLY A 223 -14.44 8.85 16.59
CA GLY A 223 -14.75 9.83 15.55
C GLY A 223 -14.58 9.29 14.13
N CYS A 224 -14.13 10.18 13.25
CA CYS A 224 -14.05 9.95 11.81
C CYS A 224 -12.59 9.79 11.39
N GLU A 225 -12.22 8.66 10.82
CA GLU A 225 -10.83 8.33 10.49
C GLU A 225 -10.63 8.05 9.00
N ASP A 226 -9.44 8.41 8.50
CA ASP A 226 -8.87 7.96 7.23
C ASP A 226 -9.78 8.20 5.99
N PRO A 227 -10.07 9.47 5.67
CA PRO A 227 -11.03 9.86 4.64
C PRO A 227 -10.57 9.49 3.23
N ARG A 228 -11.48 8.98 2.40
CA ARG A 228 -11.29 8.71 0.96
C ARG A 228 -12.38 9.39 0.13
N LEU A 229 -11.96 10.20 -0.83
CA LEU A 229 -12.84 11.04 -1.64
C LEU A 229 -12.95 10.50 -3.07
N THR A 230 -14.16 10.20 -3.52
CA THR A 230 -14.40 9.74 -4.90
C THR A 230 -15.50 10.60 -5.53
N LYS A 231 -15.20 11.25 -6.66
CA LYS A 231 -16.22 11.98 -7.43
C LYS A 231 -16.97 11.03 -8.35
N ILE A 232 -18.30 11.04 -8.27
CA ILE A 232 -19.20 10.32 -9.18
C ILE A 232 -20.33 11.30 -9.56
N GLY A 233 -20.38 11.66 -10.85
CA GLY A 233 -21.29 12.70 -11.32
C GLY A 233 -21.02 14.05 -10.67
N LYS A 234 -22.06 14.68 -10.11
CA LYS A 234 -21.99 15.98 -9.41
C LYS A 234 -21.60 15.89 -7.93
N ASN A 235 -21.49 14.68 -7.39
CA ASN A 235 -21.27 14.44 -5.97
C ASN A 235 -19.85 13.94 -5.72
N ILE A 236 -19.32 14.30 -4.56
CA ILE A 236 -18.11 13.74 -3.97
C ILE A 236 -18.57 12.85 -2.82
N TYR A 237 -18.22 11.57 -2.90
CA TYR A 237 -18.48 10.58 -1.86
C TYR A 237 -17.27 10.49 -0.95
N LEU A 238 -17.52 10.50 0.36
CA LEU A 238 -16.54 10.39 1.42
C LEU A 238 -16.74 9.04 2.11
N CYS A 239 -15.87 8.08 1.84
CA CYS A 239 -15.75 6.85 2.64
C CYS A 239 -14.76 7.12 3.77
N TYR A 240 -15.06 6.63 4.97
CA TYR A 240 -14.19 6.77 6.13
C TYR A 240 -14.48 5.68 7.16
N THR A 241 -13.55 5.48 8.08
CA THR A 241 -13.78 4.62 9.23
C THR A 241 -14.48 5.42 10.32
N ALA A 242 -15.62 4.95 10.81
CA ALA A 242 -16.29 5.46 11.98
C ALA A 242 -16.02 4.57 13.19
N TYR A 243 -15.72 5.20 14.33
CA TYR A 243 -15.36 4.51 15.55
C TYR A 243 -15.92 5.22 16.80
N ASP A 244 -16.56 4.47 17.69
CA ASP A 244 -17.21 4.98 18.91
C ASP A 244 -16.38 4.72 20.19
N GLY A 245 -15.30 3.94 20.08
CA GLY A 245 -14.41 3.58 21.18
C GLY A 245 -14.76 2.27 21.90
N ILE A 246 -15.83 1.57 21.52
CA ILE A 246 -16.29 0.32 22.17
C ILE A 246 -16.49 -0.82 21.16
N GLY A 247 -17.15 -0.54 20.03
CA GLY A 247 -17.41 -1.54 19.00
C GLY A 247 -16.23 -1.76 18.04
N PRO A 248 -16.28 -2.76 17.16
CA PRO A 248 -15.36 -2.81 16.04
C PRO A 248 -15.56 -1.58 15.14
N PRO A 249 -14.49 -1.03 14.56
CA PRO A 249 -14.60 0.06 13.60
C PRO A 249 -15.39 -0.39 12.38
N ARG A 250 -16.17 0.54 11.82
CA ARG A 250 -17.06 0.29 10.68
C ARG A 250 -16.79 1.31 9.58
N VAL A 251 -17.13 0.96 8.35
CA VAL A 251 -17.10 1.92 7.26
C VAL A 251 -18.38 2.73 7.24
N ALA A 252 -18.22 4.04 7.28
CA ALA A 252 -19.28 5.02 7.04
C ALA A 252 -19.08 5.70 5.69
N ILE A 253 -20.18 6.19 5.12
CA ILE A 253 -20.17 6.99 3.91
C ILE A 253 -21.08 8.21 4.04
N SER A 254 -20.59 9.34 3.54
CA SER A 254 -21.36 10.58 3.35
C SER A 254 -21.10 11.12 1.94
N SER A 255 -21.83 12.15 1.54
CA SER A 255 -21.58 12.84 0.27
C SER A 255 -21.83 14.33 0.37
N ILE A 256 -21.26 15.07 -0.57
CA ILE A 256 -21.44 16.51 -0.74
C ILE A 256 -21.43 16.83 -2.23
N THR A 257 -22.13 17.87 -2.66
CA THR A 257 -22.03 18.30 -4.06
C THR A 257 -20.66 18.91 -4.33
N GLU A 258 -20.13 18.73 -5.54
CA GLU A 258 -18.87 19.35 -5.97
C GLU A 258 -18.93 20.88 -5.83
N LYS A 259 -20.08 21.48 -6.15
CA LYS A 259 -20.32 22.92 -6.02
C LYS A 259 -20.12 23.38 -4.59
N ASP A 260 -20.78 22.74 -3.64
CA ASP A 260 -20.72 23.09 -2.21
C ASP A 260 -19.32 22.83 -1.63
N PHE A 261 -18.66 21.75 -2.03
CA PHE A 261 -17.29 21.43 -1.62
C PHE A 261 -16.29 22.51 -2.07
N ILE A 262 -16.36 22.93 -3.34
CA ILE A 262 -15.46 23.94 -3.91
C ILE A 262 -15.75 25.33 -3.32
N SER A 263 -17.01 25.65 -3.03
CA SER A 263 -17.40 26.91 -2.39
C SER A 263 -17.21 26.91 -0.85
N HIS A 264 -16.68 25.84 -0.27
CA HIS A 264 -16.49 25.66 1.17
C HIS A 264 -17.78 25.78 1.99
N HIS A 265 -18.91 25.42 1.38
CA HIS A 265 -20.19 25.24 2.07
C HIS A 265 -20.30 23.78 2.50
N TRP A 266 -19.85 23.44 3.71
CA TRP A 266 -19.73 22.05 4.19
C TRP A 266 -21.08 21.39 4.53
N LYS A 267 -21.97 21.28 3.54
CA LYS A 267 -23.29 20.64 3.61
C LYS A 267 -23.17 19.15 3.30
N TRP A 268 -22.49 18.43 4.18
CA TRP A 268 -22.38 16.97 4.09
C TRP A 268 -23.73 16.32 4.39
N GLU A 269 -24.16 15.41 3.52
CA GLU A 269 -25.32 14.56 3.76
C GLU A 269 -25.15 13.73 5.04
N LYS A 270 -26.28 13.26 5.59
CA LYS A 270 -26.26 12.35 6.75
C LYS A 270 -25.39 11.12 6.42
N PRO A 271 -24.45 10.73 7.30
CA PRO A 271 -23.65 9.55 7.06
C PRO A 271 -24.40 8.26 7.38
N PHE A 272 -24.07 7.19 6.67
CA PHE A 272 -24.60 5.85 6.89
C PHE A 272 -23.47 4.86 7.09
N LEU A 273 -23.63 3.95 8.05
CA LEU A 273 -22.77 2.77 8.15
C LEU A 273 -23.16 1.78 7.05
N ILE A 274 -22.20 1.36 6.25
CA ILE A 274 -22.46 0.50 5.08
C ILE A 274 -21.92 -0.91 5.23
N THR A 275 -21.15 -1.20 6.27
CA THR A 275 -20.64 -2.54 6.55
C THR A 275 -21.46 -3.24 7.64
N PRO A 276 -21.48 -4.59 7.66
CA PRO A 276 -22.19 -5.37 8.67
C PRO A 276 -21.78 -5.01 10.11
N GLN A 277 -22.74 -5.11 11.04
CA GLN A 277 -22.48 -4.91 12.46
C GLN A 277 -21.63 -6.06 13.03
N GLY A 278 -20.74 -5.74 13.98
CA GLY A 278 -19.92 -6.74 14.67
C GLY A 278 -18.67 -7.19 13.91
N LEU A 279 -18.43 -6.65 12.71
CA LEU A 279 -17.26 -6.94 11.89
C LEU A 279 -16.35 -5.72 11.81
N ASP A 280 -15.04 -5.90 12.06
CA ASP A 280 -14.02 -4.87 11.81
C ASP A 280 -13.89 -4.67 10.31
N ASP A 281 -14.20 -3.45 9.86
CA ASP A 281 -14.08 -3.06 8.47
C ASP A 281 -13.57 -1.62 8.34
N LYS A 282 -12.61 -1.42 7.43
CA LYS A 282 -11.92 -0.14 7.20
C LYS A 282 -11.51 0.03 5.73
N ASP A 283 -10.73 1.07 5.45
CA ASP A 283 -10.04 1.28 4.18
C ASP A 283 -10.95 1.28 2.96
N ALA A 284 -12.17 1.79 3.10
CA ALA A 284 -13.12 1.73 2.00
C ALA A 284 -12.91 2.86 0.99
N CYS A 285 -13.16 2.55 -0.28
CA CYS A 285 -13.31 3.55 -1.33
C CYS A 285 -14.18 3.06 -2.47
N LEU A 286 -14.87 3.99 -3.12
CA LEU A 286 -15.61 3.73 -4.36
C LEU A 286 -14.71 3.88 -5.58
N PHE A 287 -15.07 3.19 -6.65
CA PHE A 287 -14.57 3.52 -7.97
C PHE A 287 -15.34 4.71 -8.57
N PRO A 288 -14.68 5.58 -9.37
CA PRO A 288 -15.30 6.81 -9.89
C PRO A 288 -16.22 6.58 -11.11
N LYS A 289 -16.85 5.41 -11.22
CA LYS A 289 -17.84 5.08 -12.25
C LYS A 289 -18.72 3.90 -11.84
N LYS A 290 -19.82 3.70 -12.57
CA LYS A 290 -20.60 2.44 -12.58
C LYS A 290 -19.97 1.44 -13.56
N PHE A 291 -19.95 0.17 -13.19
CA PHE A 291 -19.57 -0.99 -14.02
C PHE A 291 -20.84 -1.77 -14.45
N PRO A 292 -20.74 -2.73 -15.38
CA PRO A 292 -21.90 -3.51 -15.83
C PRO A 292 -22.70 -4.17 -14.70
N LEU A 293 -22.00 -4.66 -13.65
CA LEU A 293 -22.62 -5.32 -12.50
C LEU A 293 -23.05 -4.34 -11.38
N GLY A 294 -22.75 -3.05 -11.48
CA GLY A 294 -23.07 -2.07 -10.44
C GLY A 294 -21.94 -1.09 -10.16
N TYR A 295 -22.09 -0.30 -9.09
CA TYR A 295 -20.98 0.44 -8.51
C TYR A 295 -20.08 -0.53 -7.75
N PHE A 296 -18.77 -0.32 -7.77
CA PHE A 296 -17.84 -1.19 -7.06
C PHE A 296 -17.21 -0.45 -5.90
N ILE A 297 -17.22 -1.08 -4.73
CA ILE A 297 -16.59 -0.60 -3.52
C ILE A 297 -15.48 -1.56 -3.11
N LEU A 298 -14.33 -1.02 -2.74
CA LEU A 298 -13.29 -1.75 -2.02
C LEU A 298 -13.42 -1.44 -0.54
N HIS A 299 -13.09 -2.40 0.30
CA HIS A 299 -13.09 -2.30 1.76
C HIS A 299 -12.15 -3.37 2.34
N ARG A 300 -11.97 -3.43 3.66
CA ARG A 300 -11.00 -4.33 4.30
C ARG A 300 -11.64 -5.05 5.46
N VAL A 301 -11.96 -6.32 5.27
CA VAL A 301 -12.43 -7.22 6.33
C VAL A 301 -11.25 -8.03 6.84
N GLY A 302 -11.04 -8.06 8.17
CA GLY A 302 -9.94 -8.81 8.75
C GLY A 302 -8.59 -8.28 8.27
N ASN A 303 -7.84 -9.05 7.49
CA ASN A 303 -6.51 -8.64 7.00
C ASN A 303 -6.44 -8.51 5.46
N GLU A 304 -7.59 -8.55 4.78
CA GLU A 304 -7.68 -8.68 3.32
C GLU A 304 -8.42 -7.50 2.69
N ILE A 305 -8.02 -7.13 1.47
CA ILE A 305 -8.81 -6.19 0.66
C ILE A 305 -9.92 -6.98 -0.03
N CYS A 306 -11.14 -6.58 0.25
CA CYS A 306 -12.37 -7.12 -0.29
C CYS A 306 -13.00 -6.13 -1.28
N GLY A 307 -13.85 -6.64 -2.17
CA GLY A 307 -14.72 -5.83 -3.01
C GLY A 307 -16.18 -6.31 -2.97
N ASP A 308 -17.10 -5.41 -3.31
CA ASP A 308 -18.51 -5.75 -3.51
C ASP A 308 -19.15 -4.88 -4.61
N TYR A 309 -20.18 -5.42 -5.24
CA TYR A 309 -21.01 -4.72 -6.23
C TYR A 309 -22.28 -4.19 -5.57
N LEU A 310 -22.47 -2.88 -5.67
CA LEU A 310 -23.64 -2.15 -5.17
C LEU A 310 -24.56 -1.79 -6.34
N ASN A 311 -25.87 -1.96 -6.19
CA ASN A 311 -26.81 -1.65 -7.26
C ASN A 311 -27.04 -0.14 -7.41
N SER A 312 -26.95 0.58 -6.29
CA SER A 312 -27.17 2.02 -6.21
C SER A 312 -26.17 2.71 -5.27
N LEU A 313 -26.18 4.04 -5.26
CA LEU A 313 -25.45 4.88 -4.29
C LEU A 313 -26.41 5.44 -3.21
N ASP A 314 -27.58 4.83 -3.02
CA ASP A 314 -28.51 5.14 -1.93
C ASP A 314 -28.14 4.34 -0.68
N PHE A 315 -27.19 4.86 0.08
CA PHE A 315 -26.62 4.19 1.25
C PHE A 315 -27.56 4.12 2.46
N LYS A 316 -28.75 4.70 2.37
CA LYS A 316 -29.82 4.44 3.33
C LYS A 316 -30.32 2.99 3.22
N ASN A 317 -30.34 2.45 2.01
CA ASN A 317 -30.92 1.14 1.70
C ASN A 317 -29.92 0.15 1.08
N GLU A 318 -28.78 0.63 0.58
CA GLU A 318 -27.72 -0.19 0.00
C GLU A 318 -26.51 -0.29 0.95
N THR A 319 -26.07 -1.52 1.19
CA THR A 319 -24.96 -1.85 2.09
C THR A 319 -24.04 -2.89 1.45
N VAL A 320 -22.80 -2.96 1.94
CA VAL A 320 -21.85 -4.01 1.61
C VAL A 320 -22.34 -5.32 2.22
N LYS A 321 -22.40 -6.36 1.40
CA LYS A 321 -22.94 -7.69 1.76
C LYS A 321 -21.94 -8.81 1.53
N LYS A 322 -20.92 -8.58 0.70
CA LYS A 322 -19.94 -9.59 0.31
C LYS A 322 -18.52 -9.10 0.53
N CYS A 323 -17.61 -10.05 0.72
CA CYS A 323 -16.18 -9.85 0.52
C CYS A 323 -15.76 -10.69 -0.69
N LEU A 324 -15.68 -10.07 -1.87
CA LEU A 324 -14.94 -10.64 -3.00
C LEU A 324 -13.46 -10.36 -2.75
N ARG A 325 -12.69 -11.38 -2.35
CA ARG A 325 -11.26 -11.20 -2.03
C ARG A 325 -10.52 -10.69 -3.27
N ILE A 326 -9.98 -9.48 -3.17
CA ILE A 326 -9.18 -8.84 -4.23
C ILE A 326 -7.72 -9.22 -4.03
N ILE A 327 -7.16 -8.90 -2.86
CA ILE A 327 -5.83 -9.34 -2.46
C ILE A 327 -5.80 -9.64 -0.96
N GLY A 328 -5.05 -10.67 -0.59
CA GLY A 328 -4.73 -10.97 0.81
C GLY A 328 -3.26 -10.71 1.14
N PRO A 329 -2.89 -10.82 2.43
CA PRO A 329 -1.50 -10.82 2.84
C PRO A 329 -0.73 -11.96 2.16
N ARG A 330 0.53 -11.71 1.80
CA ARG A 330 1.43 -12.76 1.32
C ARG A 330 2.34 -13.15 2.46
N ILE A 331 2.10 -14.32 3.02
CA ILE A 331 2.88 -14.85 4.15
C ILE A 331 4.36 -14.69 3.81
N ASN A 332 5.15 -14.23 4.79
CA ASN A 332 6.59 -14.03 4.64
C ASN A 332 7.08 -12.93 3.68
N MET A 333 6.19 -12.18 3.03
CA MET A 333 6.55 -10.97 2.29
C MET A 333 6.43 -9.70 3.15
N TRP A 334 6.76 -8.55 2.56
CA TRP A 334 6.65 -7.24 3.23
C TRP A 334 5.20 -6.87 3.60
N ASP A 335 4.20 -7.51 2.98
CA ASP A 335 2.77 -7.35 3.20
C ASP A 335 2.12 -8.60 3.82
N SER A 336 2.84 -9.26 4.74
CA SER A 336 2.52 -10.57 5.31
C SER A 336 1.48 -10.62 6.43
N TYR A 337 1.23 -9.50 7.11
CA TYR A 337 0.28 -9.46 8.22
C TYR A 337 -1.10 -8.98 7.78
N LYS A 338 -1.17 -7.80 7.17
CA LYS A 338 -2.41 -7.20 6.69
C LYS A 338 -2.17 -6.33 5.47
N VAL A 339 -3.19 -6.24 4.62
CA VAL A 339 -3.25 -5.31 3.50
C VAL A 339 -4.52 -4.47 3.56
N GLY A 340 -4.46 -3.24 3.06
CA GLY A 340 -5.61 -2.35 3.00
C GLY A 340 -5.47 -1.30 1.90
N VAL A 341 -6.58 -0.77 1.41
CA VAL A 341 -6.62 0.19 0.30
C VAL A 341 -5.91 1.49 0.71
N SER A 342 -5.06 2.07 -0.14
CA SER A 342 -4.40 3.36 0.14
C SER A 342 -5.06 4.57 -0.49
N ALA A 343 -5.73 4.47 -1.63
CA ALA A 343 -6.47 5.60 -2.18
C ALA A 343 -7.49 5.10 -3.22
N PRO A 344 -8.50 5.92 -3.59
CA PRO A 344 -9.39 5.59 -4.70
C PRO A 344 -8.58 5.28 -5.97
N PRO A 345 -8.91 4.20 -6.71
CA PRO A 345 -8.12 3.79 -7.88
C PRO A 345 -8.09 4.83 -9.00
N ILE A 346 -6.94 4.94 -9.67
CA ILE A 346 -6.76 5.80 -10.84
C ILE A 346 -6.93 4.97 -12.11
N ARG A 347 -7.83 5.41 -13.00
CA ARG A 347 -8.00 4.79 -14.31
C ARG A 347 -6.78 5.04 -15.18
N THR A 348 -6.28 3.99 -15.83
CA THR A 348 -5.21 4.08 -16.82
C THR A 348 -5.62 3.38 -18.13
N LYS A 349 -4.74 3.38 -19.13
CA LYS A 349 -4.97 2.64 -20.38
C LYS A 349 -4.87 1.12 -20.22
N TYR A 350 -4.26 0.63 -19.14
CA TYR A 350 -3.98 -0.79 -18.91
C TYR A 350 -4.90 -1.45 -17.88
N GLY A 351 -5.57 -0.64 -17.06
CA GLY A 351 -6.28 -1.11 -15.86
C GLY A 351 -6.54 0.04 -14.89
N TRP A 352 -7.16 -0.28 -13.76
CA TRP A 352 -7.22 0.61 -12.61
C TRP A 352 -5.99 0.41 -11.73
N LEU A 353 -5.20 1.46 -11.57
CA LEU A 353 -4.09 1.47 -10.63
C LEU A 353 -4.64 1.68 -9.21
N LEU A 354 -4.51 0.67 -8.38
CA LEU A 354 -4.79 0.73 -6.95
C LEU A 354 -3.46 0.73 -6.19
N LEU A 355 -3.27 1.70 -5.29
CA LEU A 355 -2.23 1.62 -4.27
C LEU A 355 -2.81 0.96 -3.02
N TYR A 356 -2.02 0.12 -2.38
CA TYR A 356 -2.40 -0.54 -1.13
C TYR A 356 -1.26 -0.44 -0.12
N HIS A 357 -1.60 -0.38 1.16
CA HIS A 357 -0.63 -0.50 2.23
C HIS A 357 -0.52 -1.96 2.64
N GLY A 358 0.68 -2.38 3.02
CA GLY A 358 0.98 -3.70 3.55
C GLY A 358 1.81 -3.57 4.82
N VAL A 359 1.53 -4.45 5.78
CA VAL A 359 2.26 -4.53 7.04
C VAL A 359 2.95 -5.88 7.12
N SER A 360 4.25 -5.88 7.42
CA SER A 360 5.00 -7.12 7.61
C SER A 360 4.75 -7.70 9.00
N LYS A 361 4.53 -9.02 9.11
CA LYS A 361 4.33 -9.74 10.39
C LYS A 361 5.53 -9.60 11.33
N SER A 362 6.75 -9.61 10.78
CA SER A 362 8.00 -9.59 11.56
C SER A 362 8.44 -8.21 12.02
N HIS A 363 8.18 -7.15 11.25
CA HIS A 363 8.71 -5.82 11.54
C HIS A 363 7.65 -4.75 11.85
N ASN A 364 6.35 -5.04 11.62
CA ASN A 364 5.25 -4.07 11.77
C ASN A 364 5.45 -2.73 11.02
N ILE A 365 6.19 -2.76 9.91
CA ILE A 365 6.45 -1.56 9.08
C ILE A 365 5.32 -1.44 8.04
N TYR A 366 4.71 -0.27 7.95
CA TYR A 366 3.71 0.03 6.92
C TYR A 366 4.40 0.52 5.66
N ARG A 367 4.25 -0.23 4.57
CA ARG A 367 4.79 0.11 3.24
C ARG A 367 3.69 0.11 2.20
N ILE A 368 3.96 0.67 1.02
CA ILE A 368 3.00 0.80 -0.07
C ILE A 368 3.42 -0.05 -1.25
N GLY A 369 2.46 -0.78 -1.81
CA GLY A 369 2.58 -1.49 -3.08
C GLY A 369 1.52 -1.01 -4.06
N CYS A 370 1.51 -1.60 -5.25
CA CYS A 370 0.51 -1.32 -6.27
C CYS A 370 -0.07 -2.60 -6.88
N VAL A 371 -1.32 -2.48 -7.31
CA VAL A 371 -2.08 -3.50 -8.02
C VAL A 371 -2.70 -2.85 -9.26
N LEU A 372 -2.72 -3.60 -10.36
CA LEU A 372 -3.49 -3.26 -11.55
C LEU A 372 -4.74 -4.13 -11.60
N LEU A 373 -5.92 -3.52 -11.63
CA LEU A 373 -7.21 -4.21 -11.71
C LEU A 373 -7.82 -4.03 -13.12
N ASP A 374 -8.65 -4.97 -13.57
CA ASP A 374 -9.24 -4.93 -14.90
C ASP A 374 -10.21 -3.75 -15.10
N LEU A 375 -10.23 -3.17 -16.31
CA LEU A 375 -11.04 -1.98 -16.64
C LEU A 375 -12.55 -2.24 -16.68
N LYS A 376 -12.95 -3.48 -16.97
CA LYS A 376 -14.34 -3.93 -17.09
C LYS A 376 -14.83 -4.57 -15.80
N ASP A 377 -13.99 -5.34 -15.12
CA ASP A 377 -14.29 -5.98 -13.84
C ASP A 377 -13.18 -5.72 -12.80
N PRO A 378 -13.34 -4.73 -11.91
CA PRO A 378 -12.33 -4.40 -10.91
C PRO A 378 -12.10 -5.51 -9.86
N ALA A 379 -12.90 -6.59 -9.86
CA ALA A 379 -12.64 -7.77 -9.03
C ALA A 379 -11.47 -8.62 -9.56
N ILE A 380 -11.05 -8.41 -10.81
CA ILE A 380 -9.96 -9.16 -11.44
C ILE A 380 -8.64 -8.42 -11.25
N VAL A 381 -7.70 -9.06 -10.55
CA VAL A 381 -6.31 -8.59 -10.41
C VAL A 381 -5.49 -9.01 -11.63
N LEU A 382 -4.93 -8.03 -12.34
CA LEU A 382 -4.08 -8.26 -13.51
C LEU A 382 -2.59 -8.34 -13.15
N ALA A 383 -2.15 -7.54 -12.17
CA ALA A 383 -0.76 -7.49 -11.72
C ALA A 383 -0.67 -6.94 -10.30
N ARG A 384 0.36 -7.33 -9.54
CA ARG A 384 0.67 -6.83 -8.19
C ARG A 384 2.19 -6.68 -8.03
N SER A 385 2.64 -5.62 -7.36
CA SER A 385 4.06 -5.39 -7.11
C SER A 385 4.65 -6.43 -6.14
N THR A 386 5.80 -6.99 -6.48
CA THR A 386 6.56 -7.89 -5.60
C THR A 386 7.18 -7.12 -4.43
N GLU A 387 7.82 -5.99 -4.74
CA GLU A 387 8.48 -5.11 -3.77
C GLU A 387 7.59 -3.91 -3.39
N PRO A 388 7.82 -3.28 -2.22
CA PRO A 388 7.20 -2.01 -1.90
C PRO A 388 7.73 -0.91 -2.84
N ILE A 389 6.89 0.06 -3.16
CA ILE A 389 7.21 1.25 -3.97
C ILE A 389 7.31 2.53 -3.12
N PHE A 390 7.04 2.42 -1.82
CA PHE A 390 7.22 3.47 -0.83
C PHE A 390 7.29 2.87 0.59
N GLU A 391 8.26 3.28 1.39
CA GLU A 391 8.44 2.81 2.76
C GLU A 391 9.03 3.91 3.67
N PRO A 392 8.91 3.82 5.00
CA PRO A 392 9.40 4.85 5.93
C PRO A 392 10.93 5.03 5.87
N GLU A 393 11.37 6.25 5.59
CA GLU A 393 12.79 6.62 5.51
C GLU A 393 13.12 7.80 6.42
N GLU A 394 12.21 8.76 6.50
CA GLU A 394 12.42 10.02 7.20
C GLU A 394 12.11 9.91 8.70
N GLN A 395 12.73 10.78 9.51
CA GLN A 395 12.54 10.76 10.96
C GLN A 395 11.08 10.93 11.38
N TYR A 396 10.30 11.74 10.65
CA TYR A 396 8.87 11.96 10.91
C TYR A 396 7.98 10.78 10.50
N GLU A 397 8.52 9.78 9.79
CA GLU A 397 7.84 8.54 9.39
C GLU A 397 8.23 7.39 10.32
N LYS A 398 9.50 7.38 10.74
CA LYS A 398 10.07 6.39 11.66
C LYS A 398 9.64 6.61 13.11
N ASN A 399 9.45 7.86 13.52
CA ASN A 399 9.09 8.22 14.89
C ASN A 399 7.82 9.06 14.93
N GLY A 400 6.78 8.56 15.59
CA GLY A 400 5.50 9.24 15.67
C GLY A 400 4.56 8.62 16.70
N ILE A 401 3.25 8.76 16.50
CA ILE A 401 2.24 8.06 17.32
C ILE A 401 2.32 6.56 17.05
N VAL A 402 2.54 6.19 15.78
CA VAL A 402 2.89 4.84 15.35
C VAL A 402 4.20 4.93 14.60
N ASN A 403 5.20 4.16 15.03
CA ASN A 403 6.52 4.16 14.42
C ASN A 403 6.53 3.40 13.08
N ASN A 404 7.42 3.81 12.18
CA ASN A 404 7.61 3.19 10.87
C ASN A 404 6.33 3.13 10.02
N VAL A 405 5.70 4.29 9.84
CA VAL A 405 4.45 4.42 9.06
C VAL A 405 4.56 5.43 7.94
N VAL A 406 4.26 4.96 6.72
CA VAL A 406 3.77 5.78 5.61
C VAL A 406 2.39 5.27 5.21
N PHE A 407 1.37 6.15 5.27
CA PHE A 407 -0.02 5.75 5.06
C PHE A 407 -0.76 6.73 4.14
N PRO A 408 -0.75 6.52 2.81
CA PRO A 408 -1.53 7.31 1.88
C PRO A 408 -3.02 7.11 2.13
N CYS A 409 -3.76 8.20 2.03
CA CYS A 409 -5.22 8.17 1.83
C CYS A 409 -5.66 8.88 0.55
N GLY A 410 -4.76 9.65 -0.07
CA GLY A 410 -5.08 10.53 -1.18
C GLY A 410 -4.11 10.32 -2.31
N MET A 411 -4.64 10.15 -3.51
CA MET A 411 -3.85 10.00 -4.72
C MET A 411 -4.43 10.86 -5.84
N VAL A 412 -3.57 11.64 -6.50
CA VAL A 412 -3.97 12.52 -7.60
C VAL A 412 -2.97 12.39 -8.74
N LEU A 413 -3.49 12.20 -9.95
CA LEU A 413 -2.70 12.31 -11.18
C LEU A 413 -2.75 13.75 -11.70
N LYS A 414 -1.59 14.41 -11.79
CA LYS A 414 -1.46 15.75 -12.38
C LYS A 414 -0.18 15.85 -13.20
N SER A 415 -0.29 16.28 -14.45
CA SER A 415 0.86 16.46 -15.36
C SER A 415 1.75 15.21 -15.46
N LYS A 416 1.14 14.02 -15.60
CA LYS A 416 1.80 12.68 -15.62
C LYS A 416 2.45 12.22 -14.32
N LEU A 417 2.53 13.08 -13.31
CA LEU A 417 2.99 12.74 -11.97
C LEU A 417 1.81 12.25 -11.14
N LEU A 418 2.00 11.10 -10.51
CA LEU A 418 1.13 10.59 -9.48
C LEU A 418 1.60 11.16 -8.15
N TYR A 419 0.77 11.99 -7.53
CA TYR A 419 0.96 12.50 -6.18
C TYR A 419 0.28 11.56 -5.20
N ILE A 420 1.01 11.17 -4.16
CA ILE A 420 0.42 10.53 -2.98
C ILE A 420 0.55 11.46 -1.78
N TYR A 421 -0.55 11.63 -1.06
CA TYR A 421 -0.61 12.37 0.19
C TYR A 421 -0.79 11.38 1.32
N TYR A 422 0.12 11.40 2.29
CA TYR A 422 0.27 10.32 3.25
C TYR A 422 0.49 10.80 4.67
N GLY A 423 0.00 10.02 5.63
CA GLY A 423 0.38 10.14 7.03
C GLY A 423 1.80 9.62 7.24
N GLY A 424 2.67 10.44 7.83
CA GLY A 424 3.97 10.04 8.35
C GLY A 424 3.89 9.84 9.87
N GLY A 425 4.21 8.64 10.34
CA GLY A 425 4.25 8.30 11.76
C GLY A 425 2.92 8.55 12.51
N ASP A 426 1.77 8.47 11.82
CA ASP A 426 0.44 8.87 12.32
C ASP A 426 0.41 10.24 13.01
N ARG A 427 1.22 11.19 12.52
CA ARG A 427 1.40 12.51 13.16
C ARG A 427 1.31 13.68 12.19
N VAL A 428 1.90 13.53 11.00
CA VAL A 428 2.05 14.62 10.02
C VAL A 428 1.56 14.19 8.64
N VAL A 429 1.34 15.16 7.74
CA VAL A 429 1.09 14.91 6.32
C VAL A 429 2.36 15.15 5.51
N GLY A 430 2.78 14.15 4.75
CA GLY A 430 3.75 14.28 3.67
C GLY A 430 3.10 14.19 2.29
N VAL A 431 3.86 14.57 1.27
CA VAL A 431 3.55 14.31 -0.13
C VAL A 431 4.76 13.70 -0.84
N ALA A 432 4.51 12.74 -1.73
CA ALA A 432 5.52 12.14 -2.59
C ALA A 432 5.00 11.99 -4.01
N THR A 433 5.92 11.90 -4.98
CA THR A 433 5.58 11.84 -6.41
C THR A 433 6.33 10.73 -7.13
N MET A 434 5.67 10.14 -8.13
CA MET A 434 6.29 9.22 -9.08
C MET A 434 5.64 9.41 -10.45
N GLU A 435 6.40 9.25 -11.53
CA GLU A 435 5.84 9.24 -12.88
C GLU A 435 4.93 8.03 -13.06
N LEU A 436 3.69 8.26 -13.51
CA LEU A 436 2.70 7.18 -13.68
C LEU A 436 3.21 6.09 -14.62
N ASP A 437 3.90 6.48 -15.70
CA ASP A 437 4.42 5.55 -16.70
C ASP A 437 5.49 4.60 -16.13
N VAL A 438 6.23 5.01 -15.10
CA VAL A 438 7.21 4.14 -14.44
C VAL A 438 6.50 3.02 -13.69
N ILE A 439 5.43 3.36 -12.95
CA ILE A 439 4.60 2.39 -12.22
C ILE A 439 3.95 1.41 -13.21
N LEU A 440 3.36 1.94 -14.28
CA LEU A 440 2.64 1.12 -15.24
C LEU A 440 3.57 0.18 -15.99
N LYS A 441 4.75 0.64 -16.42
CA LYS A 441 5.75 -0.24 -17.05
C LYS A 441 6.11 -1.41 -16.15
N ALA A 442 6.33 -1.16 -14.86
CA ALA A 442 6.64 -2.22 -13.90
C ALA A 442 5.50 -3.25 -13.75
N LEU A 443 4.23 -2.83 -13.86
CA LEU A 443 3.07 -3.72 -13.71
C LEU A 443 2.71 -4.48 -15.00
N VAL A 444 2.91 -3.90 -16.18
CA VAL A 444 2.33 -4.41 -17.44
C VAL A 444 3.32 -5.14 -18.34
N HIS A 445 4.59 -5.20 -18.00
CA HIS A 445 5.61 -5.79 -18.86
C HIS A 445 5.39 -7.28 -19.20
N SER A 446 4.63 -8.02 -18.39
CA SER A 446 4.22 -9.41 -18.64
C SER A 446 2.86 -9.55 -19.32
N LEU A 447 2.07 -8.47 -19.39
CA LEU A 447 0.74 -8.47 -20.00
C LEU A 447 0.90 -8.32 -21.52
N LYS A 448 0.70 -9.42 -22.26
CA LYS A 448 0.53 -9.37 -23.71
C LYS A 448 -0.85 -8.78 -23.98
N TYR A 449 -0.89 -7.54 -24.48
CA TYR A 449 -2.12 -6.91 -24.98
C TYR A 449 -2.29 -7.17 -26.47
#